data_AF-A0A7S4UCS4-F1
#
_entry.id   AF-A0A7S4UCS4-F1
#
_cell.length_a   1.000
_cell.length_b   1.000
_cell.length_c   1.000
_cell.angle_alpha   90.00
_cell.angle_beta   90.00
_cell.angle_gamma   90.00
#
_symmetry.space_group_name_H-M   'P 1'
#
loop_
_entity.id
_entity.type
_entity.pdbx_description
1 polymer ?
#
loop_
_entity_poly.entity_id
_entity_poly.type
_entity_poly.pdbx_seq_one_letter_code
_entity_poly.pdbx_strand_id
1 'polypeptide(L)'
;IECDQHEKAYQKQDAIFVARKRQVGPAAKIKPMRFVKNVGLGIKTPDAAIENPYVDKKCPFTGNVSIRGRILKGQVISAGKMKRTIIVRRDYLHYIRKYRRFEKRHKNVAAHCSPAFA
;
A
#
# COMPACT_ATOMS: atom_id res chain seq x y z
N ILE A 1 -4.66 17.92 9.39
CA ILE A 1 -4.24 16.61 8.81
C ILE A 1 -5.27 15.59 9.23
N GLU A 2 -6.50 15.77 8.77
CA GLU A 2 -7.58 14.80 9.01
C GLU A 2 -7.82 14.11 7.67
N CYS A 3 -7.87 12.78 7.70
CA CYS A 3 -8.25 12.02 6.54
C CYS A 3 -9.75 12.10 6.33
N ASP A 4 -10.18 12.02 5.07
CA ASP A 4 -11.59 12.02 4.70
C ASP A 4 -12.39 10.94 5.45
N GLN A 5 -13.39 11.38 6.23
CA GLN A 5 -14.20 10.55 7.14
C GLN A 5 -15.45 10.04 6.43
N HIS A 6 -15.30 8.98 5.65
CA HIS A 6 -16.36 8.49 4.76
C HIS A 6 -17.08 7.24 5.28
N GLU A 7 -16.58 6.62 6.35
CA GLU A 7 -17.22 5.48 7.02
C GLU A 7 -17.79 5.90 8.38
N LYS A 8 -18.72 5.10 8.92
CA LYS A 8 -19.39 5.38 10.22
C LYS A 8 -18.43 5.45 11.41
N ALA A 9 -17.32 4.72 11.36
CA ALA A 9 -16.33 4.69 12.43
C ALA A 9 -15.19 5.67 12.15
N TYR A 10 -14.80 6.49 13.12
CA TYR A 10 -13.70 7.46 12.95
C TYR A 10 -12.40 6.78 12.53
N GLN A 11 -11.87 7.16 11.37
CA GLN A 11 -10.66 6.62 10.81
C GLN A 11 -9.44 7.34 11.39
N LYS A 12 -8.57 6.57 12.05
CA LYS A 12 -7.29 7.01 12.61
C LYS A 12 -6.21 5.94 12.41
N GLN A 13 -4.94 6.33 12.53
CA GLN A 13 -3.84 5.37 12.59
C GLN A 13 -3.69 4.82 14.02
N ASP A 14 -3.62 3.50 14.16
CA ASP A 14 -3.54 2.85 15.47
C ASP A 14 -2.23 3.22 16.22
N ALA A 15 -1.15 3.47 15.48
CA ALA A 15 0.14 3.88 16.03
C ALA A 15 0.18 5.35 16.51
N ILE A 16 -0.89 6.12 16.32
CA ILE A 16 -0.93 7.54 16.64
C ILE A 16 -2.08 7.86 17.59
N PHE A 17 -1.72 8.51 18.69
CA PHE A 17 -2.69 9.19 19.52
C PHE A 17 -2.98 10.60 18.98
N VAL A 18 -4.20 10.80 18.47
CA VAL A 18 -4.63 12.07 17.83
C VAL A 18 -4.70 13.21 18.84
N ALA A 19 -5.19 12.96 20.06
CA ALA A 19 -5.38 13.98 21.09
C ALA A 19 -4.10 14.27 21.92
N ARG A 20 -2.91 14.13 21.32
CA ARG A 20 -1.65 14.42 22.03
C ARG A 20 -1.56 15.92 22.33
N LYS A 21 -1.21 16.27 23.58
CA LYS A 21 -1.00 17.67 23.97
C LYS A 21 0.31 18.19 23.37
N ARG A 22 0.30 19.43 22.88
CA ARG A 22 1.51 20.10 22.39
C ARG A 22 2.39 20.47 23.57
N GLN A 23 3.64 20.02 23.57
CA GLN A 23 4.63 20.50 24.52
C GLN A 23 5.01 21.94 24.16
N VAL A 24 4.99 22.83 25.17
CA VAL A 24 5.36 24.25 25.04
C VAL A 24 6.73 24.43 25.69
N GLY A 25 7.62 25.21 25.07
CA GLY A 25 8.97 25.50 25.58
C GLY A 25 10.09 25.24 24.56
N PRO A 26 11.34 25.64 24.87
CA PRO A 26 12.47 25.58 23.93
C PRO A 26 12.86 24.15 23.52
N ALA A 27 12.51 23.14 24.32
CA ALA A 27 12.73 21.72 24.02
C ALA A 27 11.57 21.06 23.22
N ALA A 28 10.57 21.82 22.78
CA ALA A 28 9.41 21.29 22.07
C ALA A 28 9.78 20.77 20.67
N LYS A 29 9.85 19.45 20.50
CA LYS A 29 10.05 18.81 19.20
C LYS A 29 8.71 18.61 18.50
N ILE A 30 8.57 19.16 17.29
CA ILE A 30 7.42 18.87 16.42
C ILE A 30 7.64 17.48 15.81
N LYS A 31 7.06 16.44 16.43
CA LYS A 31 6.99 15.12 15.80
C LYS A 31 5.92 15.16 14.71
N PRO A 32 6.14 14.55 13.53
CA PRO A 32 5.06 14.41 12.55
C PRO A 32 3.88 13.65 13.17
N MET A 33 2.66 14.01 12.79
CA MET A 33 1.43 13.35 13.24
C MET A 33 1.04 12.24 12.26
N ARG A 34 2.03 11.50 11.75
CA ARG A 34 1.84 10.39 10.80
C ARG A 34 2.85 9.29 11.03
N PHE A 35 2.37 8.05 10.96
CA PHE A 35 3.14 6.84 11.17
C PHE A 35 3.44 6.26 9.80
N VAL A 36 4.73 6.03 9.59
CA VAL A 36 5.29 5.50 8.36
C VAL A 36 6.36 4.51 8.78
N LYS A 37 6.42 3.37 8.10
CA LYS A 37 7.47 2.38 8.29
C LYS A 37 8.17 2.06 6.98
N ASN A 38 9.45 1.72 7.10
CA ASN A 38 10.19 1.12 6.01
C ASN A 38 9.80 -0.37 5.90
N VAL A 39 9.48 -0.79 4.69
CA VAL A 39 9.03 -2.15 4.39
C VAL A 39 10.21 -3.09 4.09
N GLY A 40 11.40 -2.55 3.85
CA GLY A 40 12.60 -3.30 3.48
C GLY A 40 12.61 -3.72 2.00
N LEU A 41 13.40 -4.74 1.67
CA LEU A 41 13.50 -5.31 0.31
C LEU A 41 13.94 -4.32 -0.79
N GLY A 42 14.61 -3.22 -0.40
CA GLY A 42 15.02 -2.15 -1.32
C GLY A 42 13.86 -1.28 -1.85
N ILE A 43 12.65 -1.43 -1.30
CA ILE A 43 11.47 -0.65 -1.70
C ILE A 43 11.50 0.68 -0.94
N LYS A 44 11.61 1.78 -1.68
CA LYS A 44 11.49 3.13 -1.11
C LYS A 44 10.05 3.37 -0.66
N THR A 45 9.90 4.05 0.47
CA THR A 45 8.59 4.48 0.91
C THR A 45 8.14 5.66 0.03
N PRO A 46 6.96 5.60 -0.59
CA PRO A 46 6.51 6.68 -1.48
C PRO A 46 6.25 7.97 -0.70
N ASP A 47 6.57 9.11 -1.30
CA ASP A 47 6.38 10.43 -0.68
C ASP A 47 4.91 10.69 -0.35
N ALA A 48 4.01 10.24 -1.21
CA ALA A 48 2.56 10.25 -0.97
C ALA A 48 2.15 9.46 0.30
N ALA A 49 2.91 8.44 0.73
CA ALA A 49 2.64 7.79 2.01
C ALA A 49 3.04 8.64 3.21
N ILE A 50 3.99 9.57 3.06
CA ILE A 50 4.48 10.48 4.10
C ILE A 50 3.60 11.73 4.18
N GLU A 51 3.18 12.26 3.04
CA GLU A 51 2.47 13.54 2.97
C GLU A 51 0.94 13.39 3.01
N ASN A 52 0.38 12.46 2.24
CA ASN A 52 -1.08 12.40 2.06
C ASN A 52 -1.80 11.82 3.28
N PRO A 53 -2.80 12.53 3.84
CA PRO A 53 -3.57 12.06 4.98
C PRO A 53 -4.64 11.05 4.55
N TYR A 54 -4.24 9.79 4.40
CA TYR A 54 -5.17 8.66 4.29
C TYR A 54 -4.98 7.67 5.44
N VAL A 55 -6.05 6.95 5.78
CA VAL A 55 -6.03 5.83 6.72
C VAL A 55 -6.39 4.55 5.97
N ASP A 56 -5.44 3.62 5.95
CA ASP A 56 -5.59 2.32 5.33
C ASP A 56 -4.81 1.26 6.12
N LYS A 57 -5.55 0.37 6.81
CA LYS A 57 -4.97 -0.69 7.62
C LYS A 57 -4.21 -1.74 6.79
N LYS A 58 -4.57 -1.87 5.50
CA LYS A 58 -3.94 -2.83 4.57
C LYS A 58 -2.70 -2.25 3.87
N CYS A 59 -2.40 -0.96 4.07
CA CYS A 59 -1.21 -0.35 3.50
C CYS A 59 0.08 -0.95 4.10
N PRO A 60 1.07 -1.33 3.28
CA PRO A 60 2.34 -1.83 3.78
C PRO A 60 3.24 -0.74 4.39
N PHE A 61 3.01 0.55 4.11
CA PHE A 61 3.85 1.65 4.61
C PHE A 61 3.29 2.34 5.85
N THR A 62 1.97 2.49 5.94
CA THR A 62 1.31 3.28 7.00
C THR A 62 0.39 2.43 7.89
N GLY A 63 0.24 1.15 7.55
CA GLY A 63 -0.49 0.15 8.33
C GLY A 63 0.42 -0.91 8.95
N ASN A 64 -0.18 -1.94 9.55
CA ASN A 64 0.56 -3.02 10.23
C ASN A 64 0.98 -4.18 9.29
N VAL A 65 0.67 -4.12 8.00
CA VAL A 65 0.97 -5.21 7.05
C VAL A 65 2.47 -5.25 6.70
N SER A 66 3.10 -6.41 6.83
CA SER A 66 4.49 -6.68 6.42
C SER A 66 4.54 -7.35 5.04
N ILE A 67 5.41 -6.92 4.13
CA ILE A 67 5.66 -7.63 2.86
C ILE A 67 6.60 -8.81 3.13
N ARG A 68 6.22 -10.01 2.67
CA ARG A 68 7.00 -11.24 2.81
C ARG A 68 6.72 -12.21 1.65
N GLY A 69 7.70 -13.06 1.35
CA GLY A 69 7.59 -14.06 0.28
C GLY A 69 7.90 -13.49 -1.10
N ARG A 70 7.13 -13.88 -2.11
CA ARG A 70 7.44 -13.62 -3.53
C ARG A 70 7.04 -12.20 -3.94
N ILE A 71 7.97 -11.45 -4.54
CA ILE A 71 7.68 -10.19 -5.23
C ILE A 71 7.35 -10.49 -6.69
N LEU A 72 6.16 -10.09 -7.13
CA LEU A 72 5.66 -10.38 -8.47
C LEU A 72 5.54 -9.10 -9.27
N LYS A 73 5.90 -9.16 -10.56
CA LYS A 73 5.65 -8.11 -11.55
C LYS A 73 4.56 -8.55 -12.51
N GLY A 74 3.77 -7.60 -12.97
CA GLY A 74 2.65 -7.81 -13.90
C GLY A 74 2.06 -6.47 -14.35
N GLN A 75 1.18 -6.52 -15.35
CA GLN A 75 0.50 -5.34 -15.90
C GLN A 75 -0.84 -5.14 -15.21
N VAL A 76 -1.21 -3.90 -14.92
CA VAL A 76 -2.55 -3.59 -14.40
C VAL A 76 -3.55 -3.63 -15.55
N ILE A 77 -4.53 -4.54 -15.48
CA ILE A 77 -5.61 -4.63 -16.49
C ILE A 77 -6.74 -3.65 -16.14
N SER A 78 -7.07 -3.59 -14.86
CA SER A 78 -8.20 -2.81 -14.38
C SER A 78 -7.82 -2.11 -13.10
N ALA A 79 -7.88 -0.79 -13.16
CA ALA A 79 -7.84 0.12 -12.03
C ALA A 79 -9.20 0.84 -11.93
N GLY A 80 -9.63 1.20 -10.73
CA GLY A 80 -10.79 2.09 -10.52
C GLY A 80 -12.17 1.43 -10.48
N LYS A 81 -12.32 0.14 -10.82
CA LYS A 81 -13.62 -0.56 -10.71
C LYS A 81 -14.03 -0.88 -9.27
N MET A 82 -13.04 -1.04 -8.38
CA MET A 82 -13.25 -1.31 -6.96
C MET A 82 -12.36 -0.37 -6.15
N LYS A 83 -12.85 0.04 -4.98
CA LYS A 83 -12.07 0.88 -4.06
C LYS A 83 -10.83 0.14 -3.56
N ARG A 84 -9.65 0.75 -3.71
CA ARG A 84 -8.35 0.27 -3.19
C ARG A 84 -7.94 -1.14 -3.68
N THR A 85 -8.50 -1.63 -4.78
CA THR A 85 -8.16 -2.94 -5.37
C THR A 85 -7.91 -2.80 -6.86
N ILE A 86 -6.86 -3.43 -7.36
CA ILE A 86 -6.51 -3.50 -8.77
C ILE A 86 -6.38 -4.96 -9.21
N ILE A 87 -6.66 -5.23 -10.48
CA ILE A 87 -6.44 -6.55 -11.07
C ILE A 87 -5.14 -6.51 -11.88
N VAL A 88 -4.15 -7.30 -11.46
CA VAL A 88 -2.85 -7.43 -12.11
C VAL A 88 -2.82 -8.70 -12.95
N ARG A 89 -2.51 -8.58 -14.23
CA ARG A 89 -2.21 -9.69 -15.14
C ARG A 89 -0.76 -10.08 -15.04
N ARG A 90 -0.52 -11.39 -15.02
CA ARG A 90 0.81 -11.95 -15.24
C ARG A 90 0.75 -12.85 -16.44
N ASP A 91 1.27 -12.34 -17.57
CA ASP A 91 1.50 -13.15 -18.74
C ASP A 91 2.80 -13.94 -18.57
N TYR A 92 2.77 -15.22 -18.91
CA TYR A 92 3.93 -16.12 -18.85
C TYR A 92 3.86 -17.15 -19.97
N LEU A 93 5.01 -17.67 -20.35
CA LEU A 93 5.13 -18.71 -21.35
C LEU A 93 5.18 -20.08 -20.68
N HIS A 94 4.27 -20.97 -21.04
CA HIS A 94 4.26 -22.34 -20.57
C HIS A 94 4.88 -23.26 -21.61
N TYR A 95 5.94 -23.97 -21.24
CA TYR A 95 6.63 -24.89 -22.15
C TYR A 95 5.87 -26.22 -22.28
N ILE A 96 5.50 -26.62 -23.50
CA ILE A 96 4.84 -27.89 -23.78
C ILE A 96 5.88 -28.89 -24.30
N ARG A 97 6.31 -29.80 -23.41
CA ARG A 97 7.40 -30.76 -23.67
C ARG A 97 7.17 -31.63 -24.91
N LYS A 98 5.93 -32.08 -25.14
CA LYS A 98 5.56 -32.93 -26.29
C LYS A 98 5.85 -32.25 -27.63
N TYR A 99 5.56 -30.95 -27.75
CA TYR A 99 5.68 -30.21 -29.00
C TYR A 99 6.92 -29.32 -29.07
N ARG A 100 7.73 -29.28 -28.00
CA ARG A 100 8.91 -28.39 -27.85
C ARG A 100 8.61 -26.92 -28.17
N ARG A 101 7.40 -26.45 -27.82
CA ARG A 101 6.90 -25.09 -28.08
C ARG A 101 6.41 -24.43 -26.79
N PHE A 102 6.34 -23.10 -26.79
CA PHE A 102 5.76 -22.32 -25.70
C PHE A 102 4.33 -21.87 -26.04
N GLU A 103 3.44 -21.96 -25.06
CA GLU A 103 2.09 -21.42 -25.10
C GLU A 103 2.02 -20.15 -24.24
N LYS A 104 1.36 -19.09 -24.73
CA LYS A 104 1.09 -17.89 -23.95
C LYS A 104 -0.05 -18.17 -22.97
N ARG A 105 0.22 -18.02 -21.67
CA ARG A 105 -0.78 -18.12 -20.61
C ARG A 105 -0.80 -16.86 -19.79
N HIS A 106 -1.89 -16.66 -19.06
CA HIS A 106 -2.00 -15.55 -18.13
C HIS A 106 -2.70 -15.99 -16.84
N LYS A 107 -2.43 -15.27 -15.76
CA LYS A 107 -3.17 -15.35 -14.50
C LYS A 107 -3.49 -13.95 -14.02
N ASN A 108 -4.71 -13.76 -13.54
CA ASN A 108 -5.15 -12.52 -12.93
C ASN A 108 -5.04 -12.66 -11.41
N VAL A 109 -4.46 -11.64 -10.78
CA VAL A 109 -4.29 -11.57 -9.32
C VAL A 109 -4.94 -10.28 -8.85
N ALA A 110 -5.88 -10.40 -7.90
CA ALA A 110 -6.40 -9.24 -7.21
C ALA A 110 -5.36 -8.75 -6.20
N ALA A 111 -4.95 -7.49 -6.32
CA ALA A 111 -3.97 -6.86 -5.44
C ALA A 111 -4.59 -5.63 -4.77
N HIS A 112 -4.30 -5.46 -3.48
CA HIS A 112 -4.63 -4.23 -2.78
C HIS A 112 -3.73 -3.11 -3.27
N CYS A 113 -4.32 -2.01 -3.74
CA CYS A 113 -3.61 -0.80 -4.10
C CYS A 113 -3.80 0.22 -2.99
N SER A 114 -2.72 0.48 -2.24
CA SER A 114 -2.76 1.50 -1.20
C SER A 114 -2.96 2.89 -1.82
N PRO A 115 -3.69 3.81 -1.15
CA PRO A 115 -3.80 5.20 -1.59
C PRO A 115 -2.46 5.95 -1.72
N ALA A 116 -1.36 5.36 -1.24
CA ALA A 116 -0.01 5.89 -1.49
C ALA A 116 0.44 5.83 -2.96
N PHE A 117 -0.22 5.00 -3.77
CA PHE A 117 0.13 4.78 -5.19
C PHE A 117 -1.00 5.20 -6.14
N ALA A 118 -2.08 5.76 -5.58
CA ALA A 118 -3.27 6.17 -6.32
C ALA A 118 -3.20 7.66 -6.65
#